data_AF-A0A7C1VIL5-F1
#
_entry.id   AF-A0A7C1VIL5-F1
#
_cell.length_a   1.000
_cell.length_b   1.000
_cell.length_c   1.000
_cell.angle_alpha   90.00
_cell.angle_beta   90.00
_cell.angle_gamma   90.00
#
_symmetry.space_group_name_H-M   'P 1'
#
loop_
_entity.id
_entity.type
_entity.pdbx_description
1 polymer ?
#
loop_
_entity_poly.entity_id
_entity_poly.type
_entity_poly.pdbx_seq_one_letter_code
_entity_poly.pdbx_strand_id
1 'polypeptide(L)'
;MIAGEVNSEGVTHFPYARHERVVDDFVRIAYDLDLVIPFNWSEWTEGDRLVSNPHTNFNDLDLITLVKLITALIRSDKYSGGTVVGAVQNGIILKILRAIDSKI
;
A
#
# COMPACT_ATOMS: atom_id res chain seq x y z
N MET A 1 3.29 -14.11 -12.75
CA MET A 1 4.54 -13.48 -13.21
C MET A 1 4.35 -13.09 -14.66
N ILE A 2 4.52 -11.81 -14.99
CA ILE A 2 4.46 -11.34 -16.39
C ILE A 2 5.88 -11.45 -16.93
N ALA A 3 6.07 -12.22 -18.00
CA ALA A 3 7.38 -12.38 -18.63
C ALA A 3 7.82 -11.03 -19.24
N GLY A 4 9.06 -10.61 -18.99
CA GLY A 4 9.64 -9.43 -19.63
C GLY A 4 9.90 -9.69 -21.11
N GLU A 5 9.74 -8.67 -21.94
CA GLU A 5 10.09 -8.74 -23.36
C GLU A 5 11.59 -8.53 -23.54
N VAL A 6 12.25 -9.41 -24.29
CA VAL A 6 13.68 -9.30 -24.62
C VAL A 6 13.81 -8.57 -25.95
N ASN A 7 14.52 -7.45 -25.98
CA ASN A 7 14.79 -6.71 -27.22
C ASN A 7 15.92 -7.38 -28.04
N SER A 8 16.17 -6.87 -29.25
CA SER A 8 17.21 -7.40 -30.15
C SER A 8 18.65 -7.28 -29.62
N GLU A 9 18.87 -6.53 -28.55
CA GLU A 9 20.16 -6.38 -27.86
C GLU A 9 20.27 -7.27 -26.61
N GLY A 10 19.30 -8.15 -26.37
CA GLY A 10 19.29 -9.05 -25.23
C GLY A 10 18.92 -8.38 -23.90
N VAL A 11 18.39 -7.16 -23.93
CA VAL A 11 17.90 -6.45 -22.74
C VAL A 11 16.45 -6.86 -22.46
N THR A 12 16.20 -7.35 -21.26
CA THR A 12 14.85 -7.69 -20.78
C THR A 12 14.16 -6.44 -20.24
N HIS A 13 13.12 -5.99 -20.94
CA HIS A 13 12.19 -4.98 -20.45
C HIS A 13 11.07 -5.64 -19.65
N PHE A 14 11.03 -5.36 -18.35
CA PHE A 14 9.85 -5.67 -17.56
C PHE A 14 8.78 -4.60 -17.83
N PRO A 15 7.53 -5.00 -18.09
CA PRO A 15 6.45 -4.02 -18.24
C PRO A 15 6.32 -3.24 -16.93
N TYR A 16 6.44 -1.91 -17.01
CA TYR A 16 6.13 -1.04 -15.87
C TYR A 16 4.66 -1.25 -15.51
N ALA A 17 4.38 -1.69 -14.29
CA ALA A 17 3.04 -1.67 -13.75
C ALA A 17 2.59 -0.20 -13.70
N ARG A 18 1.78 0.23 -14.66
CA ARG A 18 1.21 1.56 -14.65
C ARG A 18 0.05 1.55 -13.68
N HIS A 19 0.16 2.34 -12.61
CA HIS A 19 -0.97 2.57 -11.73
C HIS A 19 -2.13 3.18 -12.52
N GLU A 20 -3.35 2.77 -12.18
CA GLU A 20 -4.51 3.55 -12.57
C GLU A 20 -4.48 4.90 -11.83
N ARG A 21 -4.98 5.97 -12.47
CA ARG A 21 -4.93 7.34 -11.92
C ARG A 21 -5.41 7.43 -10.47
N VAL A 22 -6.41 6.63 -10.10
CA VAL A 22 -6.97 6.59 -8.74
C VAL A 22 -5.94 6.18 -7.68
N VAL A 23 -5.01 5.28 -8.01
CA VAL A 23 -3.96 4.82 -7.07
C VAL A 23 -2.92 5.92 -6.90
N ASP A 24 -2.51 6.57 -7.99
CA ASP A 24 -1.56 7.69 -7.93
C ASP A 24 -2.13 8.88 -7.17
N ASP A 25 -3.42 9.21 -7.39
CA ASP A 25 -4.12 10.25 -6.65
C ASP A 25 -4.22 9.91 -5.17
N PHE A 26 -4.52 8.66 -4.81
CA PHE A 26 -4.53 8.23 -3.41
C PHE A 26 -3.16 8.43 -2.75
N VAL A 27 -2.08 7.97 -3.38
CA VAL A 27 -0.72 8.12 -2.84
C VAL A 27 -0.37 9.59 -2.68
N ARG A 28 -0.63 10.41 -3.71
CA ARG A 28 -0.39 11.86 -3.67
C ARG A 28 -1.16 12.52 -2.53
N ILE A 29 -2.46 12.28 -2.42
CA ILE A 29 -3.32 12.84 -1.36
C ILE A 29 -2.82 12.40 0.02
N ALA A 30 -2.37 11.16 0.19
CA ALA A 30 -1.83 10.70 1.46
C ALA A 30 -0.56 11.45 1.88
N TYR A 31 0.29 11.84 0.93
CA TYR A 31 1.42 12.75 1.21
C TYR A 31 0.94 14.18 1.47
N ASP A 32 0.01 14.71 0.68
CA ASP A 32 -0.52 16.08 0.82
C ASP A 32 -1.20 16.30 2.18
N LEU A 33 -1.77 15.24 2.77
CA LEU A 33 -2.44 15.25 4.07
C LEU A 33 -1.55 14.85 5.26
N ASP A 34 -0.23 14.67 5.05
CA ASP A 34 0.71 14.20 6.08
C ASP A 34 0.31 12.86 6.74
N LEU A 35 -0.42 11.99 6.02
CA LEU A 35 -0.79 10.65 6.50
C LEU A 35 0.38 9.66 6.42
N VAL A 36 1.44 10.01 5.68
CA VAL A 36 2.67 9.21 5.58
C VAL A 36 3.66 9.65 6.66
N ILE A 37 3.64 8.97 7.80
CA ILE A 37 4.38 9.37 9.00
C ILE A 37 5.77 8.69 9.11
N PRO A 38 6.76 9.32 9.77
CA PRO A 38 8.05 8.69 10.00
C PRO A 38 7.97 7.63 11.11
N PHE A 39 8.32 6.39 10.79
CA PHE A 39 8.62 5.32 11.75
C PHE A 39 9.40 4.19 11.04
N ASN A 40 9.87 3.18 11.77
CA ASN A 40 10.58 2.03 11.19
C ASN A 40 9.62 1.02 10.54
N TRP A 41 8.95 1.44 9.46
CA TRP A 41 7.96 0.64 8.74
C TRP A 41 8.56 -0.64 8.13
N SER A 42 9.83 -0.61 7.71
CA SER A 42 10.51 -1.76 7.09
C SER A 42 10.77 -2.92 8.05
N GLU A 43 10.85 -2.65 9.36
CA GLU A 43 11.02 -3.69 10.39
C GLU A 43 9.70 -4.05 11.09
N TRP A 44 8.58 -3.41 10.70
CA TRP A 44 7.31 -3.57 11.38
C TRP A 44 6.50 -4.77 10.87
N THR A 45 6.96 -5.97 11.23
CA THR A 45 6.34 -7.25 10.84
C THR A 45 4.88 -7.41 11.28
N GLU A 46 4.45 -6.69 12.33
CA GLU A 46 3.06 -6.73 12.78
C GLU A 46 2.11 -6.08 11.77
N GLY A 47 2.56 -5.05 11.05
CA GLY A 47 1.76 -4.44 9.97
C GLY A 47 1.44 -5.44 8.87
N ASP A 48 2.43 -6.25 8.48
CA ASP A 48 2.24 -7.31 7.47
C ASP A 48 1.24 -8.37 7.96
N ARG A 49 1.29 -8.77 9.23
CA ARG A 49 0.33 -9.72 9.81
C ARG A 49 -1.09 -9.18 9.81
N LEU A 50 -1.28 -7.91 10.17
CA LEU A 50 -2.60 -7.27 10.17
C LEU A 50 -3.20 -7.21 8.76
N VAL A 51 -2.39 -6.85 7.75
CA VAL A 51 -2.84 -6.73 6.35
C VAL A 51 -3.10 -8.09 5.70
N SER A 52 -2.27 -9.09 6.00
CA SER A 52 -2.37 -10.43 5.41
C SER A 52 -3.41 -11.33 6.08
N ASN A 53 -3.81 -11.03 7.32
CA ASN A 53 -4.84 -11.79 8.02
C ASN A 53 -6.25 -11.38 7.56
N PRO A 54 -7.03 -12.27 6.92
CA PRO A 54 -8.38 -11.96 6.44
C PRO A 54 -9.39 -11.69 7.57
N HIS A 55 -9.07 -12.09 8.81
CA HIS A 55 -9.91 -11.89 9.99
C HIS A 55 -9.59 -10.60 10.75
N THR A 56 -8.63 -9.79 10.30
CA THR A 56 -8.34 -8.50 10.94
C THR A 56 -9.54 -7.56 10.83
N ASN A 57 -10.06 -7.15 11.98
CA ASN A 57 -11.05 -6.07 12.06
C ASN A 57 -10.35 -4.73 12.31
N PHE A 58 -10.19 -3.94 11.25
CA PHE A 58 -9.50 -2.66 11.33
C PHE A 58 -10.19 -1.64 12.26
N ASN A 59 -11.49 -1.80 12.55
CA ASN A 59 -12.19 -0.90 13.47
C ASN A 59 -11.69 -1.03 14.91
N ASP A 60 -11.09 -2.17 15.28
CA ASP A 60 -10.60 -2.44 16.63
C ASP A 60 -9.19 -1.87 16.87
N LEU A 61 -8.49 -1.45 15.81
CA LEU A 61 -7.16 -0.87 15.89
C LEU A 61 -7.21 0.59 16.29
N ASP A 62 -6.20 1.10 16.98
CA ASP A 62 -6.09 2.52 17.28
C ASP A 62 -5.73 3.35 16.03
N LEU A 63 -5.99 4.66 16.08
CA LEU A 63 -5.76 5.58 14.96
C LEU A 63 -4.30 5.58 14.49
N ILE A 64 -3.34 5.51 15.41
CA ILE A 64 -1.90 5.52 15.06
C ILE A 64 -1.53 4.25 14.31
N THR A 65 -2.04 3.10 14.73
CA THR A 65 -1.85 1.82 14.05
C THR A 65 -2.41 1.87 12.63
N LEU A 66 -3.61 2.45 12.44
CA LEU A 66 -4.21 2.61 11.11
C LEU A 66 -3.37 3.50 10.18
N VAL A 67 -2.87 4.64 10.69
CA VAL A 67 -2.00 5.54 9.91
C VAL A 67 -0.65 4.87 9.59
N LYS A 68 -0.09 4.09 10.51
CA LYS A 68 1.12 3.28 10.25
C LYS A 68 0.89 2.25 9.14
N LEU A 69 -0.28 1.63 9.08
CA LEU A 69 -0.62 0.69 8.00
C LEU A 69 -0.66 1.39 6.63
N ILE A 70 -1.29 2.56 6.52
CA ILE A 70 -1.27 3.36 5.29
C ILE A 70 0.16 3.69 4.87
N THR A 71 0.98 4.15 5.81
CA THR A 71 2.39 4.46 5.58
C THR A 71 3.16 3.23 5.08
N ALA A 72 3.03 2.08 5.75
CA ALA A 72 3.72 0.85 5.39
C ALA A 72 3.33 0.36 3.98
N LEU A 73 2.04 0.42 3.64
CA LEU A 73 1.56 0.05 2.30
C LEU A 73 2.12 0.97 1.21
N ILE A 74 2.06 2.29 1.42
CA ILE A 74 2.58 3.28 0.45
C ILE A 74 4.10 3.16 0.28
N ARG A 75 4.83 2.96 1.38
CA ARG A 75 6.30 2.92 1.33
C ARG A 75 6.85 1.59 0.82
N SER A 76 6.18 0.48 1.08
CA SER A 76 6.58 -0.84 0.55
C SER A 76 6.33 -0.97 -0.95
N ASP A 77 5.36 -0.25 -1.51
CA ASP A 77 5.08 -0.23 -2.97
C ASP A 77 6.27 0.16 -3.84
N LYS A 78 7.20 0.97 -3.29
CA LYS A 78 8.46 1.33 -3.96
C LYS A 78 9.42 0.15 -4.17
N TYR A 79 9.25 -0.93 -3.40
CA TYR A 79 10.12 -2.11 -3.39
C TYR A 79 9.44 -3.33 -3.98
N SER A 80 8.12 -3.40 -3.88
CA SER A 80 7.29 -4.42 -4.52
C SER A 80 6.21 -3.73 -5.34
N GLY A 81 6.45 -3.61 -6.64
CA GLY A 81 5.51 -2.97 -7.56
C GLY A 81 4.13 -3.63 -7.45
N GLY A 82 3.13 -2.85 -7.02
CA GLY A 82 1.75 -3.31 -6.93
C GLY A 82 1.24 -3.63 -5.52
N THR A 83 1.97 -3.34 -4.45
CA THR A 83 1.44 -3.44 -3.07
C THR A 83 0.19 -2.58 -2.91
N VAL A 84 0.26 -1.30 -3.27
CA VAL A 84 -0.88 -0.38 -3.10
C VAL A 84 -2.00 -0.78 -4.04
N VAL A 85 -1.69 -1.14 -5.29
CA VAL A 85 -2.67 -1.63 -6.26
C VAL A 85 -3.42 -2.84 -5.70
N GLY A 86 -2.71 -3.84 -5.18
CA GLY A 86 -3.31 -5.03 -4.58
C GLY A 86 -4.13 -4.70 -3.32
N ALA A 87 -3.65 -3.79 -2.47
CA ALA A 87 -4.36 -3.35 -1.27
C ALA A 87 -5.65 -2.58 -1.60
N VAL A 88 -5.67 -1.81 -2.70
CA VAL A 88 -6.88 -1.15 -3.22
C VAL A 88 -7.84 -2.20 -3.79
N GLN A 89 -7.37 -3.09 -4.66
CA GLN A 89 -8.19 -4.13 -5.29
C GLN A 89 -8.83 -5.08 -4.26
N ASN A 90 -8.11 -5.42 -3.20
CA ASN A 90 -8.60 -6.27 -2.12
C ASN A 90 -9.40 -5.50 -1.05
N GLY A 91 -9.61 -4.20 -1.25
CA GLY A 91 -10.41 -3.33 -0.37
C GLY A 91 -9.75 -3.02 0.98
N ILE A 92 -8.48 -3.35 1.17
CA ILE A 92 -7.74 -3.12 2.43
C ILE A 92 -7.62 -1.61 2.69
N ILE A 93 -7.22 -0.83 1.69
CA ILE A 93 -7.13 0.63 1.82
C ILE A 93 -8.49 1.22 2.24
N LEU A 94 -9.57 0.81 1.59
CA LEU A 94 -10.92 1.29 1.92
C LEU A 94 -11.33 0.93 3.36
N LYS A 95 -11.03 -0.29 3.82
CA LYS A 95 -11.31 -0.72 5.20
C LYS A 95 -10.55 0.13 6.23
N ILE A 96 -9.27 0.40 5.98
CA ILE A 96 -8.45 1.26 6.85
C ILE A 96 -8.99 2.68 6.88
N LEU A 97 -9.32 3.26 5.71
CA LEU A 97 -9.86 4.63 5.62
C LEU A 97 -11.19 4.78 6.37
N ARG A 98 -12.10 3.80 6.26
CA ARG A 98 -13.36 3.80 7.03
C ARG A 98 -13.11 3.69 8.54
N ALA A 99 -12.13 2.89 8.95
CA ALA A 99 -11.77 2.76 10.36
C ALA A 99 -11.18 4.08 10.90
N ILE A 100 -10.39 4.80 10.10
CA ILE A 100 -9.90 6.15 10.42
C ILE A 100 -11.07 7.13 10.55
N ASP A 101 -11.97 7.15 9.56
CA ASP A 101 -13.16 8.02 9.54
C ASP A 101 -14.06 7.81 10.77
N SER A 102 -14.19 6.57 11.26
CA SER A 102 -14.95 6.27 12.49
C SER A 102 -14.34 6.81 13.80
N LYS A 103 -13.11 7.32 13.75
CA LYS A 103 -12.33 7.76 14.92
C LYS A 103 -12.10 9.27 14.98
N ILE A 104 -12.61 10.00 13.99
CA ILE A 104 -12.55 11.47 13.88
C ILE A 104 -13.95 12.05 13.84
#